data_AF-A0A941NII8-F1
#
_entry.id   AF-A0A941NII8-F1
#
_cell.length_a   1.000
_cell.length_b   1.000
_cell.length_c   1.000
_cell.angle_alpha   90.00
_cell.angle_beta   90.00
_cell.angle_gamma   90.00
#
_symmetry.space_group_name_H-M   'P 1'
#
loop_
_entity.id
_entity.type
_entity.pdbx_description
1 polymer ?
#
loop_
_entity_poly.entity_id
_entity_poly.type
_entity_poly.pdbx_seq_one_letter_code
_entity_poly.pdbx_strand_id
1 'polypeptide(L)' 'VLHRQNNISAMGAQIYFWSRLVYVPVYALGIQVVRTIVWTLSIVGLVMVLLAALGVA' A
#
# COMPACT_ATOMS: atom_id res chain seq x y z
N VAL A 1 12.72 20.76 -5.82
CA VAL A 1 13.37 20.53 -7.13
C VAL A 1 12.66 19.46 -7.98
N LEU A 2 12.06 18.40 -7.42
CA LEU A 2 11.15 17.51 -8.17
C LEU A 2 9.71 17.66 -7.64
N HIS A 3 8.89 18.51 -8.29
CA HIS A 3 7.45 18.68 -8.00
C HIS A 3 6.60 17.51 -8.50
N ARG A 4 7.05 16.26 -8.29
CA ARG A 4 6.39 15.05 -8.80
C ARG A 4 5.40 14.49 -7.77
N GLN A 5 4.56 15.36 -7.20
CA GLN A 5 3.47 14.97 -6.30
C GLN A 5 2.27 14.60 -7.16
N ASN A 6 2.00 13.30 -7.30
CA ASN A 6 0.88 12.81 -8.09
C ASN A 6 -0.16 12.17 -7.16
N ASN A 7 -1.46 12.39 -7.39
CA ASN A 7 -2.54 11.92 -6.50
C ASN A 7 -2.50 10.40 -6.31
N ILE A 8 -2.12 9.67 -7.36
CA ILE A 8 -1.97 8.21 -7.33
C ILE A 8 -0.84 7.77 -6.41
N SER A 9 0.30 8.49 -6.41
CA SER A 9 1.43 8.18 -5.51
C SER A 9 1.07 8.43 -4.04
N ALA A 10 0.30 9.48 -3.76
CA ALA A 10 -0.18 9.78 -2.40
C ALA A 10 -1.19 8.71 -1.92
N MET A 11 -2.14 8.32 -2.76
CA MET A 11 -3.10 7.27 -2.45
C MET A 11 -2.41 5.91 -2.24
N GLY A 12 -1.47 5.54 -3.12
CA GLY A 12 -0.70 4.31 -3.01
C GLY A 12 0.12 4.24 -1.72
N ALA A 13 0.74 5.35 -1.32
CA ALA A 13 1.45 5.46 -0.05
C ALA A 13 0.53 5.26 1.16
N GLN A 14 -0.66 5.87 1.16
CA GLN A 14 -1.65 5.69 2.22
C GLN A 14 -2.12 4.23 2.31
N ILE A 15 -2.46 3.60 1.18
CA ILE A 15 -2.89 2.20 1.14
C ILE A 15 -1.80 1.29 1.70
N TYR A 16 -0.54 1.47 1.29
CA TYR A 16 0.57 0.68 1.79
C TYR A 16 0.73 0.85 3.32
N PHE A 17 0.77 2.11 3.79
CA PHE A 17 0.96 2.41 5.21
C PHE A 17 -0.13 1.79 6.08
N TRP A 18 -1.40 2.06 5.76
CA TRP A 18 -2.53 1.57 6.55
C TRP A 18 -2.67 0.05 6.48
N SER A 19 -2.38 -0.57 5.34
CA SER A 19 -2.37 -2.03 5.23
C SER A 19 -1.32 -2.64 6.16
N ARG A 20 -0.12 -2.06 6.27
CA ARG A 20 0.90 -2.56 7.22
C ARG A 20 0.50 -2.33 8.67
N LEU A 21 -0.13 -1.21 8.98
CA LEU A 21 -0.64 -0.93 10.31
C LEU A 21 -1.73 -1.93 10.73
N VAL A 22 -2.65 -2.29 9.82
CA VAL A 22 -3.69 -3.30 10.05
C VAL A 22 -3.12 -4.73 10.07
N TYR A 23 -2.05 -5.00 9.32
CA TYR A 23 -1.41 -6.32 9.28
C TYR A 23 -0.94 -6.77 10.67
N VAL A 24 -0.38 -5.88 11.48
CA VAL A 24 0.15 -6.18 12.82
C VAL A 24 -0.92 -6.75 13.78
N PRO A 25 -2.06 -6.07 14.04
CA PRO A 25 -3.10 -6.63 14.88
C PRO A 25 -3.75 -7.88 14.27
N VAL A 26 -3.92 -7.94 12.94
CA VAL A 26 -4.45 -9.15 12.28
C VAL A 26 -3.53 -10.36 12.46
N TYR A 27 -2.22 -10.15 12.41
CA TYR A 27 -1.22 -11.16 12.68
C TYR A 27 -1.30 -11.62 14.15
N ALA A 28 -1.39 -10.67 15.09
CA ALA A 28 -1.51 -10.97 16.52
C ALA A 28 -2.79 -11.76 16.86
N LEU A 29 -3.89 -11.50 16.15
CA LEU A 29 -5.16 -12.23 16.29
C LEU A 29 -5.16 -13.61 15.60
N GLY A 30 -4.12 -13.96 14.84
CA GLY A 30 -3.99 -15.27 14.18
C GLY A 30 -4.95 -15.48 12.99
N ILE A 31 -5.56 -14.42 12.45
CA ILE A 31 -6.57 -14.54 11.39
C ILE A 31 -5.90 -14.71 10.02
N GLN A 32 -5.69 -15.97 9.61
CA GLN A 32 -4.91 -16.34 8.43
C GLN A 32 -5.41 -15.72 7.11
N VAL A 33 -6.71 -15.75 6.85
CA VAL A 33 -7.26 -15.25 5.56
C VAL A 33 -7.14 -13.73 5.46
N VAL A 34 -7.50 -13.02 6.53
CA VAL A 34 -7.44 -11.56 6.57
C VAL A 34 -5.99 -11.08 6.42
N ARG A 35 -5.03 -11.79 7.01
CA ARG A 35 -3.59 -11.51 6.85
C ARG A 35 -3.17 -11.48 5.38
N THR A 36 -3.63 -12.45 4.58
CA THR A 36 -3.31 -12.53 3.15
C THR A 36 -3.96 -11.40 2.37
N ILE A 37 -5.22 -11.06 2.67
CA ILE A 37 -5.92 -9.93 2.02
C ILE A 37 -5.17 -8.62 2.28
N VAL A 38 -4.83 -8.34 3.55
CA VAL A 38 -4.12 -7.13 3.96
C VAL A 38 -2.71 -7.06 3.34
N TRP A 39 -2.03 -8.20 3.22
CA TRP A 39 -0.76 -8.28 2.52
C TRP A 39 -0.90 -7.91 1.04
N THR A 40 -1.90 -8.46 0.35
CA THR A 40 -2.16 -8.14 -1.07
C THR A 40 -2.50 -6.66 -1.27
N LEU A 41 -3.31 -6.07 -0.39
CA LEU A 41 -3.61 -4.63 -0.42
C LEU A 41 -2.34 -3.77 -0.27
N SER A 42 -1.39 -4.18 0.57
CA SER A 42 -0.09 -3.51 0.67
C SER A 42 0.65 -3.55 -0.67
N ILE A 43 0.66 -4.68 -1.36
CA ILE A 43 1.32 -4.81 -2.68
C ILE A 43 0.65 -3.90 -3.72
N VAL A 44 -0.69 -3.81 -3.71
CA VAL A 44 -1.44 -2.90 -4.60
C VAL A 44 -1.01 -1.44 -4.37
N GLY A 45 -0.93 -0.99 -3.12
CA GLY A 45 -0.44 0.35 -2.80
C GLY A 45 1.00 0.60 -3.28
N LEU A 46 1.87 -0.41 -3.14
CA LEU A 46 3.25 -0.35 -3.60
C LEU A 46 3.33 -0.23 -5.13
N VAL A 47 2.52 -1.00 -5.86
CA VAL A 47 2.42 -0.94 -7.33
C VAL A 47 1.93 0.43 -7.79
N MET A 48 0.94 1.02 -7.11
CA MET A 48 0.47 2.38 -7.43
C MET A 48 1.59 3.42 -7.30
N VAL A 49 2.39 3.34 -6.23
CA VAL A 49 3.55 4.24 -6.06
C VAL A 49 4.58 4.02 -7.15
N LEU A 50 4.88 2.77 -7.51
CA LEU A 50 5.83 2.44 -8.57
C LEU A 50 5.36 2.94 -9.95
N LEU A 51 4.09 2.73 -10.31
CA LEU A 51 3.54 3.20 -11.59
C LEU A 51 3.57 4.73 -11.70
N ALA A 52 3.23 5.43 -10.62
CA ALA A 52 3.32 6.88 -10.55
C ALA A 52 4.77 7.39 -10.62
N ALA A 53 5.72 6.66 -10.01
CA ALA A 53 7.15 7.01 -10.08
C ALA A 53 7.73 6.81 -11.50
N LEU A 54 7.29 5.76 -12.20
CA LEU A 54 7.66 5.45 -13.58
C LEU A 54 6.96 6.35 -14.62
N GLY A 55 5.96 7.14 -14.21
CA GLY A 55 5.22 8.04 -15.11
C GLY A 55 4.21 7.31 -16.01
N VAL A 56 3.81 6.09 -15.64
CA VAL A 56 2.85 5.26 -16.38
C VAL A 56 1.42 5.43 -15.83
N ALA A 57 1.24 6.33 -14.86
CA ALA A 57 -0.01 6.60 -14.17
C ALA A 57 -0.19 8.11 -13.92
#